data_AF-A0A847PGS5-F1
#
_entry.id   AF-A0A847PGS5-F1
#
_cell.length_a   1.000
_cell.length_b   1.000
_cell.length_c   1.000
_cell.angle_alpha   90.00
_cell.angle_beta   90.00
_cell.angle_gamma   90.00
#
_symmetry.space_group_name_H-M   'P 1'
#
loop_
_entity.id
_entity.type
_entity.pdbx_description
1 polymer ?
#
loop_
_entity_poly.entity_id
_entity_poly.type
_entity_poly.pdbx_seq_one_letter_code
_entity_poly.pdbx_strand_id
1 'polypeptide(L)'
;MGEAEPQVMHVPEGMKHTIKASVFSDLFSHKKYLLQLYQTLHPEDTVTTEDDLKDITIENILVDGLYNDLGFMVSDRLMILLEAQSTWTENILIRAMLYMAQTWRRYFTDSRKNLYASSRVNLPEPEIYVIYTGDRKDCPNELSLSKVFFAGKECAVEVRAKIIYGEGEGDIITQYV
;
A
#
# COMPACT_ATOMS: atom_id res chain seq x y z
N MET A 1 -53.02 12.41 -2.73
CA MET A 1 -51.57 12.67 -2.69
C MET A 1 -50.98 11.63 -1.76
N GLY A 2 -50.26 10.64 -2.28
CA GLY A 2 -49.62 9.60 -1.49
C GLY A 2 -48.21 10.06 -1.14
N GLU A 3 -47.87 10.08 0.15
CA GLU A 3 -46.50 10.25 0.61
C GLU A 3 -45.74 8.94 0.34
N ALA A 4 -44.68 9.02 -0.46
CA ALA A 4 -43.77 7.90 -0.67
C ALA A 4 -42.80 7.86 0.51
N GLU A 5 -42.87 6.82 1.33
CA GLU A 5 -41.83 6.52 2.31
C GLU A 5 -40.49 6.29 1.58
N PRO A 6 -39.36 6.83 2.09
CA PRO A 6 -38.07 6.60 1.50
C PRO A 6 -37.69 5.12 1.66
N GLN A 7 -37.57 4.42 0.54
CA GLN A 7 -37.06 3.06 0.52
C GLN A 7 -35.62 3.06 1.02
N VAL A 8 -35.39 2.48 2.20
CA VAL A 8 -34.05 2.23 2.73
C VAL A 8 -33.42 1.15 1.85
N MET A 9 -32.56 1.57 0.93
CA MET A 9 -31.88 0.67 0.00
C MET A 9 -30.95 -0.25 0.80
N HIS A 10 -31.31 -1.54 0.88
CA HIS A 10 -30.50 -2.51 1.59
C HIS A 10 -29.32 -2.91 0.69
N VAL A 11 -28.20 -2.21 0.86
CA VAL A 11 -26.96 -2.48 0.11
C VAL A 11 -26.40 -3.83 0.60
N PRO A 12 -26.24 -4.84 -0.27
CA PRO A 12 -25.64 -6.12 0.09
C PRO A 12 -24.25 -5.90 0.70
N GLU A 13 -23.89 -6.65 1.75
CA GLU A 13 -22.58 -6.52 2.42
C GLU A 13 -21.41 -6.59 1.43
N GLY A 14 -21.47 -7.48 0.44
CA GLY A 14 -20.47 -7.57 -0.62
C GLY A 14 -20.32 -6.29 -1.45
N MET A 15 -21.39 -5.53 -1.66
CA MET A 15 -21.35 -4.26 -2.40
C MET A 15 -20.78 -3.12 -1.56
N LYS A 16 -21.01 -3.12 -0.22
CA LYS A 16 -20.31 -2.19 0.69
C LYS A 16 -18.79 -2.41 0.68
N HIS A 17 -18.34 -3.66 0.59
CA HIS A 17 -16.91 -3.99 0.48
C HIS A 17 -16.31 -3.55 -0.86
N THR A 18 -17.03 -3.71 -1.98
CA THR A 18 -16.58 -3.21 -3.29
C THR A 18 -16.51 -1.68 -3.33
N ILE A 19 -17.44 -0.99 -2.65
CA ILE A 19 -17.42 0.48 -2.51
C ILE A 19 -16.26 0.93 -1.60
N LYS A 20 -15.95 0.23 -0.50
CA LYS A 20 -14.77 0.52 0.34
C LYS A 20 -13.44 0.26 -0.37
N ALA A 21 -13.39 -0.76 -1.23
CA ALA A 21 -12.17 -1.17 -1.92
C ALA A 21 -11.66 -0.08 -2.89
N SER A 22 -12.53 0.58 -3.66
CA SER A 22 -12.09 1.69 -4.51
C SER A 22 -11.66 2.93 -3.71
N VAL A 23 -12.22 3.12 -2.51
CA VAL A 23 -11.98 4.33 -1.69
C VAL A 23 -10.51 4.48 -1.30
N PHE A 24 -9.74 3.41 -1.09
CA PHE A 24 -8.33 3.56 -0.69
C PHE A 24 -7.50 4.22 -1.80
N SER A 25 -7.46 3.57 -2.97
CA SER A 25 -6.74 4.09 -4.13
C SER A 25 -7.28 5.44 -4.58
N ASP A 26 -8.60 5.64 -4.53
CA ASP A 26 -9.26 6.89 -4.93
C ASP A 26 -8.98 8.04 -3.93
N LEU A 27 -8.91 7.75 -2.63
CA LEU A 27 -8.57 8.74 -1.62
C LEU A 27 -7.11 9.18 -1.79
N PHE A 28 -6.20 8.21 -1.87
CA PHE A 28 -4.77 8.47 -1.92
C PHE A 28 -4.25 8.82 -3.32
N SER A 29 -5.09 8.81 -4.36
CA SER A 29 -4.78 9.45 -5.64
C SER A 29 -4.74 10.99 -5.53
N HIS A 30 -5.31 11.56 -4.47
CA HIS A 30 -5.22 13.00 -4.20
C HIS A 30 -3.95 13.29 -3.39
N LYS A 31 -3.02 14.07 -3.97
CA LYS A 31 -1.72 14.38 -3.36
C LYS A 31 -1.78 14.91 -1.92
N LYS A 32 -2.78 15.72 -1.60
CA LYS A 32 -3.02 16.19 -0.23
C LYS A 32 -3.20 15.05 0.77
N TYR A 33 -4.01 14.05 0.43
CA TYR A 33 -4.26 12.89 1.30
C TYR A 33 -3.07 11.93 1.29
N LEU A 34 -2.39 11.80 0.15
CA LEU A 34 -1.14 11.05 0.05
C LEU A 34 -0.04 11.63 0.96
N LEU A 35 0.08 12.96 1.03
CA LEU A 35 1.02 13.63 1.93
C LEU A 35 0.67 13.38 3.39
N GLN A 36 -0.61 13.46 3.75
CA GLN A 36 -1.06 13.16 5.12
C GLN A 36 -0.75 11.72 5.51
N LEU A 37 -0.94 10.77 4.59
CA LEU A 37 -0.57 9.37 4.79
C LEU A 37 0.94 9.24 4.99
N TYR A 38 1.75 9.84 4.13
CA TYR A 38 3.20 9.83 4.27
C TYR A 38 3.65 10.42 5.61
N GLN A 39 3.14 11.58 6.02
CA GLN A 39 3.47 12.23 7.29
C GLN A 39 2.97 11.43 8.50
N THR A 40 1.92 10.62 8.35
CA THR A 40 1.48 9.68 9.40
C THR A 40 2.51 8.55 9.59
N LEU A 41 3.11 8.08 8.49
CA LEU A 41 4.14 7.03 8.52
C LEU A 41 5.53 7.57 8.92
N HIS A 42 5.80 8.82 8.57
CA HIS A 42 7.06 9.53 8.80
C HIS A 42 6.82 10.86 9.51
N PRO A 43 6.34 10.86 10.77
CA PRO A 43 6.05 12.09 11.51
C PRO A 43 7.30 12.94 11.77
N GLU A 44 8.50 12.36 11.67
CA GLU A 44 9.77 13.06 11.74
C GLU A 44 10.06 13.95 10.52
N ASP A 45 9.42 13.70 9.37
CA ASP A 45 9.60 14.47 8.15
C ASP A 45 8.55 15.57 8.02
N THR A 46 8.93 16.79 8.39
CA THR A 46 8.06 17.98 8.32
C THR A 46 8.37 18.87 7.11
N VAL A 47 9.26 18.46 6.21
CA VAL A 47 9.73 19.29 5.09
C VAL A 47 9.21 18.83 3.74
N THR A 48 8.86 17.55 3.61
CA THR A 48 8.23 17.01 2.39
C THR A 48 6.92 17.71 2.09
N THR A 49 6.74 18.09 0.82
CA THR A 49 5.56 18.75 0.29
C THR A 49 4.84 17.86 -0.75
N GLU A 50 3.65 18.27 -1.20
CA GLU A 50 2.90 17.54 -2.23
C GLU A 50 3.66 17.42 -3.58
N ASP A 51 4.57 18.36 -3.85
CA ASP A 51 5.37 18.37 -5.08
C ASP A 51 6.54 17.37 -5.04
N ASP A 52 6.98 16.99 -3.84
CA ASP A 52 8.02 15.98 -3.63
C ASP A 52 7.50 14.56 -3.81
N LEU A 53 6.17 14.39 -3.67
CA LEU A 53 5.48 13.14 -3.95
C LEU A 53 5.42 12.92 -5.46
N LYS A 54 6.21 11.96 -5.93
CA LYS A 54 6.23 11.55 -7.32
C LYS A 54 5.41 10.28 -7.45
N ASP A 55 4.31 10.39 -8.18
CA ASP A 55 3.48 9.26 -8.51
C ASP A 55 4.30 8.31 -9.39
N ILE A 56 4.77 7.21 -8.82
CA ILE A 56 4.92 5.98 -9.59
C ILE A 56 3.63 5.24 -9.33
N THR A 57 2.58 5.59 -10.05
CA THR A 57 1.36 4.78 -10.07
C THR A 57 1.81 3.34 -10.34
N ILE A 58 1.63 2.48 -9.34
CA ILE A 58 1.41 1.06 -9.60
C ILE A 58 0.07 1.03 -10.32
N GLU A 59 0.07 1.44 -11.60
CA GLU A 59 -1.00 1.05 -12.51
C GLU A 59 -1.06 -0.47 -12.39
N ASN A 60 -2.27 -0.97 -12.12
CA ASN A 60 -2.71 -2.35 -12.03
C ASN A 60 -2.15 -3.25 -13.16
N ILE A 61 -0.84 -3.53 -13.17
CA ILE A 61 -0.17 -4.23 -14.26
C ILE A 61 0.06 -5.70 -13.91
N LEU A 62 -0.35 -6.13 -12.72
CA LEU A 62 -0.46 -7.55 -12.40
C LEU A 62 -1.86 -7.85 -11.88
N VAL A 63 -2.65 -8.41 -12.78
CA VAL A 63 -3.92 -9.11 -12.56
C VAL A 63 -5.14 -8.19 -12.47
N ASP A 64 -6.15 -8.50 -13.30
CA ASP A 64 -7.48 -7.89 -13.41
C ASP A 64 -8.32 -7.91 -12.09
N GLY A 65 -7.76 -7.57 -10.93
CA GLY A 65 -8.49 -7.74 -9.66
C GLY A 65 -7.91 -7.18 -8.36
N LEU A 66 -6.86 -6.35 -8.35
CA LEU A 66 -6.31 -5.77 -7.11
C LEU A 66 -6.26 -4.25 -7.20
N TYR A 67 -7.40 -3.61 -6.93
CA TYR A 67 -7.61 -2.17 -7.06
C TYR A 67 -7.07 -1.34 -5.89
N ASN A 68 -6.58 -1.95 -4.81
CA ASN A 68 -6.43 -1.28 -3.52
C ASN A 68 -4.98 -1.10 -3.06
N ASP A 69 -4.03 -1.28 -3.97
CA ASP A 69 -2.60 -1.15 -3.66
C ASP A 69 -2.06 0.18 -4.16
N LEU A 70 -1.17 0.77 -3.37
CA LEU A 70 -0.62 2.08 -3.63
C LEU A 70 0.90 2.01 -3.62
N GLY A 71 1.51 2.49 -4.70
CA GLY A 71 2.94 2.75 -4.75
C GLY A 71 3.20 4.21 -5.10
N PHE A 72 4.20 4.81 -4.45
CA PHE A 72 4.64 6.16 -4.77
C PHE A 72 6.08 6.38 -4.32
N MET A 73 6.70 7.45 -4.81
CA MET A 73 8.05 7.84 -4.45
C MET A 73 8.05 9.11 -3.63
N VAL A 74 8.91 9.15 -2.61
CA VAL A 74 9.30 10.37 -1.90
C VAL A 74 10.81 10.40 -1.83
N SER A 75 11.42 11.41 -2.43
CA SER A 75 12.88 11.48 -2.59
C SER A 75 13.45 10.21 -3.26
N ASP A 76 14.21 9.40 -2.51
CA ASP A 76 14.80 8.12 -2.92
C ASP A 76 14.12 6.90 -2.30
N ARG A 77 12.98 7.07 -1.62
CA ARG A 77 12.17 6.00 -1.04
C ARG A 77 11.06 5.58 -1.98
N LEU A 78 10.89 4.28 -2.14
CA LEU A 78 9.75 3.64 -2.77
C LEU A 78 8.78 3.17 -1.68
N MET A 79 7.65 3.84 -1.56
CA MET A 79 6.58 3.45 -0.64
C MET A 79 5.67 2.44 -1.34
N ILE A 80 5.38 1.31 -0.69
CA ILE A 80 4.41 0.29 -1.14
C ILE A 80 3.44 0.03 0.00
N LEU A 81 2.18 0.39 -0.20
CA LEU A 81 1.11 0.17 0.74
C LEU A 81 0.10 -0.81 0.15
N LEU A 82 -0.16 -1.86 0.91
CA LEU A 82 -1.03 -2.94 0.50
C LEU A 82 -2.22 -3.01 1.42
N GLU A 83 -3.44 -2.91 0.87
CA GLU A 83 -4.63 -3.15 1.68
C GLU A 83 -4.85 -4.67 1.83
N ALA A 84 -4.80 -5.16 3.05
CA ALA A 84 -5.25 -6.50 3.37
C ALA A 84 -6.77 -6.46 3.58
N GLN A 85 -7.49 -7.24 2.75
CA GLN A 85 -8.92 -7.50 2.90
C GLN A 85 -9.23 -8.04 4.30
N SER A 86 -10.50 -8.06 4.71
CA SER A 86 -10.95 -8.51 6.04
C SER A 86 -10.49 -9.92 6.46
N THR A 87 -9.99 -10.73 5.52
CA THR A 87 -9.33 -12.01 5.78
C THR A 87 -7.82 -11.84 5.83
N TRP A 88 -7.22 -12.11 6.98
CA TRP A 88 -5.77 -12.12 7.17
C TRP A 88 -5.07 -13.15 6.25
N THR A 89 -3.99 -12.74 5.60
CA THR A 89 -3.12 -13.65 4.85
C THR A 89 -1.68 -13.15 4.80
N GLU A 90 -0.73 -14.03 5.10
CA GLU A 90 0.71 -13.74 5.02
C GLU A 90 1.23 -13.80 3.57
N ASN A 91 0.42 -14.32 2.64
CA ASN A 91 0.70 -14.30 1.19
C ASN A 91 0.85 -12.88 0.64
N ILE A 92 0.42 -11.86 1.40
CA ILE A 92 0.62 -10.45 1.12
C ILE A 92 2.11 -10.10 0.88
N LEU A 93 3.04 -10.85 1.48
CA LEU A 93 4.48 -10.67 1.25
C LEU A 93 4.91 -11.02 -0.18
N ILE A 94 4.28 -12.04 -0.79
CA ILE A 94 4.55 -12.39 -2.18
C ILE A 94 4.03 -11.28 -3.10
N ARG A 95 2.85 -10.74 -2.79
CA ARG A 95 2.26 -9.60 -3.48
C ARG A 95 3.18 -8.37 -3.40
N ALA A 96 3.68 -8.05 -2.19
CA ALA A 96 4.63 -6.97 -1.98
C ALA A 96 5.90 -7.12 -2.83
N MET A 97 6.47 -8.32 -2.87
CA MET A 97 7.68 -8.61 -3.65
C MET A 97 7.45 -8.40 -5.14
N LEU A 98 6.32 -8.89 -5.68
CA LEU A 98 5.98 -8.73 -7.10
C LEU A 98 5.77 -7.26 -7.46
N TYR A 99 5.09 -6.49 -6.60
CA TYR A 99 4.93 -5.06 -6.80
C TYR A 99 6.27 -4.32 -6.75
N MET A 100 7.10 -4.58 -5.75
CA MET A 100 8.42 -3.96 -5.63
C MET A 100 9.27 -4.18 -6.89
N ALA A 101 9.35 -5.43 -7.38
CA ALA A 101 10.12 -5.75 -8.57
C ALA A 101 9.58 -5.03 -9.82
N GLN A 102 8.26 -4.99 -10.00
CA GLN A 102 7.62 -4.33 -11.13
C GLN A 102 7.79 -2.81 -11.07
N THR A 103 7.68 -2.20 -9.89
CA THR A 103 7.86 -0.77 -9.69
C THR A 103 9.29 -0.34 -9.96
N TRP A 104 10.30 -1.10 -9.50
CA TRP A 104 11.68 -0.84 -9.86
C TRP A 104 11.95 -0.98 -11.36
N ARG A 105 11.37 -1.99 -12.01
CA ARG A 105 11.49 -2.14 -13.46
C ARG A 105 10.95 -0.91 -14.20
N ARG A 106 9.79 -0.38 -13.78
CA ARG A 106 9.22 0.86 -14.33
C ARG A 106 10.14 2.05 -14.05
N TYR A 107 10.58 2.23 -12.81
CA TYR A 107 11.51 3.30 -12.42
C TYR A 107 12.76 3.34 -13.31
N PHE A 108 13.41 2.20 -13.56
CA PHE A 108 14.59 2.16 -14.42
C PHE A 108 14.29 2.43 -15.90
N THR A 109 13.12 1.99 -16.36
CA THR A 109 12.65 2.24 -17.73
C THR A 109 12.40 3.74 -17.94
N ASP A 110 11.63 4.35 -17.04
CA ASP A 110 11.22 5.77 -17.13
C ASP A 110 12.42 6.71 -16.95
N SER A 111 13.36 6.36 -16.06
CA SER A 111 14.59 7.12 -15.83
C SER A 111 15.71 6.82 -16.84
N ARG A 112 15.46 5.94 -17.82
CA ARG A 112 16.41 5.48 -18.85
C ARG A 112 17.77 5.05 -18.28
N LYS A 113 17.77 4.43 -17.10
CA LYS A 113 18.99 3.96 -16.44
C LYS A 113 19.46 2.67 -17.10
N ASN A 114 20.74 2.62 -17.44
CA ASN A 114 21.33 1.43 -18.04
C ASN A 114 21.75 0.44 -16.96
N LEU A 115 20.93 -0.59 -16.72
CA LEU A 115 21.25 -1.68 -15.79
C LEU A 115 22.43 -2.56 -16.26
N TYR A 116 22.84 -2.45 -17.53
CA TYR A 116 23.99 -3.16 -18.09
C TYR A 116 25.28 -2.34 -18.02
N ALA A 117 25.23 -1.10 -17.52
CA ALA A 117 26.43 -0.31 -17.30
C ALA A 117 27.20 -0.81 -16.07
N SER A 118 28.51 -0.63 -16.05
CA SER A 118 29.35 -0.96 -14.88
C SER A 118 29.11 -0.01 -13.70
N SER A 119 28.63 1.20 -13.96
CA SER A 119 28.27 2.16 -12.91
C SER A 119 27.02 1.70 -12.16
N ARG A 120 27.09 1.69 -10.83
CA ARG A 120 25.94 1.39 -9.98
C ARG A 120 24.81 2.38 -10.23
N VAL A 121 23.62 1.86 -10.50
CA VAL A 121 22.40 2.68 -10.56
C VAL A 121 21.91 3.02 -9.15
N ASN A 122 21.24 4.17 -9.02
CA ASN A 122 20.50 4.47 -7.79
C ASN A 122 19.27 3.57 -7.74
N LEU A 123 19.12 2.78 -6.69
CA LEU A 123 17.96 1.92 -6.46
C LEU A 123 17.15 2.53 -5.32
N PRO A 124 15.88 2.92 -5.55
CA PRO A 124 15.04 3.43 -4.48
C PRO A 124 14.87 2.43 -3.35
N GLU A 125 15.05 2.87 -2.11
CA GLU A 125 14.89 2.01 -0.93
C GLU A 125 13.40 1.70 -0.72
N PRO A 126 12.98 0.42 -0.68
CA PRO A 126 11.57 0.07 -0.58
C PRO A 126 11.12 0.06 0.89
N GLU A 127 10.00 0.71 1.17
CA GLU A 127 9.28 0.62 2.43
C GLU A 127 7.90 0.03 2.21
N ILE A 128 7.62 -1.08 2.89
CA ILE A 128 6.41 -1.88 2.66
C ILE A 128 5.53 -1.83 3.90
N TYR A 129 4.30 -1.42 3.69
CA TYR A 129 3.27 -1.34 4.70
C TYR A 129 2.05 -2.16 4.27
N VAL A 130 1.45 -2.87 5.23
CA VAL A 130 0.17 -3.56 5.03
C VAL A 130 -0.85 -2.89 5.93
N ILE A 131 -1.90 -2.33 5.33
CA ILE A 131 -3.02 -1.74 6.06
C ILE A 131 -4.05 -2.86 6.25
N TYR A 132 -4.25 -3.26 7.50
CA TYR A 132 -5.16 -4.35 7.83
C TYR A 132 -6.45 -3.82 8.44
N THR A 133 -7.57 -4.15 7.79
CA THR A 133 -8.92 -3.67 8.16
C THR A 133 -9.79 -4.74 8.83
N GLY A 134 -9.24 -5.93 9.07
CA GLY A 134 -9.94 -7.06 9.70
C GLY A 134 -9.83 -7.10 11.23
N ASP A 135 -10.40 -8.15 11.85
CA ASP A 135 -10.26 -8.39 13.29
C ASP A 135 -8.79 -8.67 13.62
N ARG A 136 -8.24 -7.90 14.57
CA ARG A 136 -6.83 -7.86 14.93
C ARG A 136 -6.34 -9.11 15.65
N LYS A 137 -7.24 -9.95 16.19
CA LYS A 137 -6.86 -11.07 17.06
C LYS A 137 -5.73 -11.89 16.42
N ASP A 138 -4.59 -11.87 17.09
CA ASP A 138 -3.37 -12.61 16.78
C ASP A 138 -2.56 -12.19 15.53
N CYS A 139 -2.76 -10.97 15.00
CA CYS A 139 -1.95 -10.45 13.89
C CYS A 139 -0.62 -9.81 14.37
N PRO A 140 0.52 -10.09 13.73
CA PRO A 140 1.83 -9.52 14.10
C PRO A 140 1.97 -8.05 13.65
N ASN A 141 2.86 -7.28 14.29
CA ASN A 141 3.17 -5.90 13.86
C ASN A 141 4.11 -5.84 12.64
N GLU A 142 4.78 -6.94 12.32
CA GLU A 142 5.70 -7.04 11.19
C GLU A 142 5.62 -8.46 10.60
N LEU A 143 5.69 -8.53 9.28
CA LEU A 143 5.87 -9.76 8.52
C LEU A 143 7.25 -9.80 7.89
N SER A 144 7.80 -11.00 7.76
CA SER A 144 9.09 -11.27 7.12
C SER A 144 8.97 -12.51 6.25
N LEU A 145 9.45 -12.41 5.00
CA LEU A 145 9.40 -13.49 4.03
C LEU A 145 10.10 -14.75 4.53
N SER A 146 11.30 -14.61 5.11
CA SER A 146 12.02 -15.76 5.66
C SER A 146 11.30 -16.40 6.83
N LYS A 147 10.74 -15.61 7.75
CA LYS A 147 10.00 -16.14 8.90
C LYS A 147 8.76 -16.92 8.47
N VAL A 148 7.98 -16.36 7.55
CA VAL A 148 6.71 -16.93 7.08
C VAL A 148 6.94 -18.17 6.20
N PHE A 149 7.81 -18.08 5.19
CA PHE A 149 7.91 -19.10 4.15
C PHE A 149 9.13 -20.02 4.28
N PHE A 150 10.16 -19.61 5.03
CA PHE A 150 11.45 -20.30 5.07
C PHE A 150 11.91 -20.65 6.49
N ALA A 151 10.99 -20.69 7.45
CA ALA A 151 11.26 -21.01 8.86
C ALA A 151 12.38 -20.16 9.50
N GLY A 152 12.47 -18.88 9.11
CA GLY A 152 13.42 -17.91 9.64
C GLY A 152 14.87 -18.12 9.20
N LYS A 153 15.12 -18.91 8.15
CA LYS A 153 16.47 -19.09 7.59
C LYS A 153 16.98 -17.81 6.93
N GLU A 154 18.29 -17.58 6.99
CA GLU A 154 18.92 -16.56 6.15
C GLU A 154 18.73 -16.92 4.67
N CYS A 155 18.15 -15.99 3.90
CA CYS A 155 17.74 -16.20 2.52
C CYS A 155 18.41 -15.17 1.60
N ALA A 156 18.58 -15.53 0.32
CA ALA A 156 19.11 -14.62 -0.69
C ALA A 156 18.18 -13.42 -0.96
N VAL A 157 16.89 -13.54 -0.61
CA VAL A 157 15.88 -12.49 -0.70
C VAL A 157 15.15 -12.41 0.63
N GLU A 158 15.00 -11.21 1.16
CA GLU A 158 14.21 -10.90 2.34
C GLU A 158 13.27 -9.75 2.02
N VAL A 159 11.99 -9.90 2.38
CA VAL A 159 10.97 -8.86 2.24
C VAL A 159 10.33 -8.70 3.60
N ARG A 160 10.36 -7.48 4.14
CA ARG A 160 9.73 -7.15 5.41
C ARG A 160 8.63 -6.15 5.18
N ALA A 161 7.51 -6.32 5.88
CA ALA A 161 6.38 -5.43 5.82
C ALA A 161 5.92 -5.06 7.23
N LYS A 162 5.72 -3.77 7.49
CA LYS A 162 5.11 -3.28 8.73
C LYS A 162 3.59 -3.37 8.59
N ILE A 163 2.93 -3.86 9.63
CA ILE A 163 1.47 -3.98 9.65
C ILE A 163 0.91 -2.77 10.40
N ILE A 164 -0.04 -2.08 9.77
CA ILE A 164 -0.73 -0.93 10.34
C ILE A 164 -2.18 -1.31 10.62
N TYR A 165 -2.60 -1.01 11.85
CA TYR A 165 -3.96 -1.20 12.34
C TYR A 165 -4.62 0.18 12.48
N GLY A 166 -5.92 0.28 12.18
CA GLY A 166 -6.69 1.52 12.36
C GLY A 166 -7.03 1.79 13.83
N GLU A 167 -6.03 2.11 14.65
CA GLU A 167 -6.19 2.30 16.09
C GLU A 167 -5.74 3.68 16.61
N GLY A 168 -5.35 4.60 15.73
CA GLY A 168 -4.96 5.97 16.09
C GLY A 168 -6.14 6.94 16.21
N GLU A 169 -6.09 7.88 17.16
CA GLU A 169 -7.11 8.93 17.21
C GLU A 169 -6.82 10.01 16.17
N GLY A 170 -7.66 10.09 15.13
CA GLY A 170 -7.75 11.25 14.24
C GLY A 170 -6.80 11.27 13.04
N ASP A 171 -5.93 10.27 12.86
CA ASP A 171 -5.09 10.16 11.65
C ASP A 171 -5.83 9.59 10.44
N ILE A 172 -5.29 9.83 9.23
CA ILE A 172 -5.94 9.47 7.97
C ILE A 172 -6.06 7.95 7.76
N ILE A 173 -5.17 7.16 8.38
CA ILE A 173 -5.20 5.70 8.28
C ILE A 173 -6.37 5.16 9.11
N THR A 174 -6.56 5.68 10.32
CA THR A 174 -7.64 5.27 11.21
C THR A 174 -8.99 5.78 10.75
N GLN A 175 -9.06 6.94 10.08
CA GLN A 175 -10.29 7.38 9.41
C GLN A 175 -10.69 6.47 8.25
N TYR A 176 -9.71 5.78 7.63
CA TYR A 176 -9.93 4.92 6.49
C TYR A 176 -10.35 3.49 6.88
N VAL A 177 -9.67 2.89 7.87
CA VAL A 177 -9.91 1.51 8.36
C VAL A 177 -11.30 1.38 8.97
#